data_AF-A0A0Q7SQN7-F1
#
_entry.id   AF-A0A0Q7SQN7-F1
#
_cell.length_a   1.000
_cell.length_b   1.000
_cell.length_c   1.000
_cell.angle_alpha   90.00
_cell.angle_beta   90.00
_cell.angle_gamma   90.00
#
_symmetry.space_group_name_H-M   'P 1'
#
loop_
_entity.id
_entity.type
_entity.pdbx_description
1 polymer ?
#
loop_
_entity_poly.entity_id
_entity_poly.type
_entity_poly.pdbx_seq_one_letter_code
_entity_poly.pdbx_strand_id
1 'polypeptide(L)'
;MKHLLASGAAVILLAAAGQAAAQSQPGGMPQVQPVQPLSAQPASAPSDPSAEPDVLLDIPNLSVEEITIEVENLRAKIALEARLANLLHLSAGADIGVDNVKISIKGVQAQVLLKVRLDNVQAIIDRTLTTIDRNPEILERLLTTVDNTVDTVGGVANTTLQPGGVVDNTVGTVGQVAGQATRR
;
A
#
# COMPACT_ATOMS: atom_id res chain seq x y z
N MET A 1 -57.77 6.40 -7.18
CA MET A 1 -58.58 7.61 -6.88
C MET A 1 -57.79 8.38 -5.82
N LYS A 2 -56.91 9.34 -6.16
CA LYS A 2 -57.10 10.71 -6.69
C LYS A 2 -57.54 11.71 -5.61
N HIS A 3 -56.56 12.27 -4.88
CA HIS A 3 -56.54 13.58 -4.17
C HIS A 3 -55.03 13.87 -4.00
N LEU A 4 -54.32 14.86 -4.57
CA LEU A 4 -54.50 16.27 -4.94
C LEU A 4 -54.74 17.23 -3.76
N LEU A 5 -53.65 17.76 -3.20
CA LEU A 5 -53.48 19.07 -2.54
C LEU A 5 -51.95 19.35 -2.53
N ALA A 6 -51.37 20.26 -3.31
CA ALA A 6 -51.48 21.72 -3.36
C ALA A 6 -50.75 22.45 -2.20
N SER A 7 -49.74 23.25 -2.59
CA SER A 7 -49.55 24.66 -2.19
C SER A 7 -48.35 25.06 -1.31
N GLY A 8 -47.62 26.09 -1.77
CA GLY A 8 -46.88 27.08 -0.99
C GLY A 8 -45.38 26.78 -0.80
N ALA A 9 -44.42 27.25 -1.61
CA ALA A 9 -44.01 28.63 -1.93
C ALA A 9 -43.60 29.48 -0.70
N ALA A 10 -42.28 29.60 -0.48
CA ALA A 10 -41.66 30.77 0.17
C ALA A 10 -40.21 30.91 -0.30
N VAL A 11 -40.04 31.68 -1.37
CA VAL A 11 -38.76 32.25 -1.80
C VAL A 11 -38.51 33.47 -0.91
N ILE A 12 -37.37 33.52 -0.20
CA ILE A 12 -36.87 34.75 0.41
C ILE A 12 -35.52 35.04 -0.23
N LEU A 13 -35.56 35.88 -1.26
CA LEU A 13 -34.43 36.65 -1.77
C LEU A 13 -34.33 37.90 -0.90
N LEU A 14 -33.22 38.07 -0.17
CA LEU A 14 -32.88 39.37 0.42
C LEU A 14 -31.61 39.90 -0.25
N ALA A 15 -31.84 40.90 -1.09
CA ALA A 15 -30.83 41.62 -1.86
C ALA A 15 -30.06 42.62 -1.01
N ALA A 16 -28.80 42.83 -1.38
CA ALA A 16 -27.89 43.82 -0.87
C ALA A 16 -28.36 45.26 -1.13
N ALA A 17 -28.15 46.16 -0.16
CA ALA A 17 -28.04 47.60 -0.39
C ALA A 17 -27.16 48.21 0.71
N GLY A 18 -26.04 48.82 0.30
CA GLY A 18 -25.00 49.32 1.20
C GLY A 18 -25.33 50.62 1.90
N GLN A 19 -24.46 51.00 2.84
CA GLN A 19 -24.30 52.38 3.29
C GLN A 19 -22.81 52.66 3.50
N ALA A 20 -22.24 53.38 2.53
CA ALA A 20 -21.01 54.12 2.70
C ALA A 20 -21.36 55.42 3.45
N ALA A 21 -20.89 55.55 4.68
CA ALA A 21 -20.92 56.80 5.43
C ALA A 21 -19.50 57.02 5.98
N ALA A 22 -18.81 57.99 5.38
CA ALA A 22 -17.51 58.46 5.84
C ALA A 22 -17.68 59.23 7.16
N GLN A 23 -17.09 58.73 8.24
CA GLN A 23 -16.82 59.49 9.46
C GLN A 23 -15.41 59.17 9.97
N SER A 24 -14.59 60.21 10.01
CA SER A 24 -13.19 60.23 10.44
C SER A 24 -13.08 60.14 11.96
N GLN A 25 -12.37 59.11 12.47
CA GLN A 25 -11.95 59.00 13.86
C GLN A 25 -10.48 58.52 13.92
N PRO A 26 -9.55 59.27 14.53
CA PRO A 26 -8.18 58.83 14.72
C PRO A 26 -8.04 58.09 16.06
N GLY A 27 -7.43 56.90 16.05
CA GLY A 27 -7.04 56.17 17.27
C GLY A 27 -7.85 54.90 17.52
N GLY A 28 -7.36 53.77 17.03
CA GLY A 28 -7.89 52.44 17.29
C GLY A 28 -6.94 51.38 16.72
N MET A 29 -6.70 50.33 17.51
CA MET A 29 -5.75 49.22 17.33
C MET A 29 -5.65 48.69 15.87
N PRO A 30 -4.49 48.15 15.44
CA PRO A 30 -4.37 47.54 14.12
C PRO A 30 -5.40 46.40 13.99
N GLN A 31 -6.42 46.67 13.19
CA GLN A 31 -7.41 45.68 12.75
C GLN A 31 -6.65 44.64 11.94
N VAL A 32 -6.38 43.49 12.55
CA VAL A 32 -5.96 42.28 11.85
C VAL A 32 -7.09 41.95 10.89
N GLN A 33 -6.89 42.28 9.61
CA GLN A 33 -7.79 41.86 8.54
C GLN A 33 -7.93 40.34 8.64
N PRO A 34 -9.15 39.79 8.62
CA PRO A 34 -9.32 38.37 8.39
C PRO A 34 -8.60 38.08 7.08
N VAL A 35 -7.52 37.31 7.15
CA VAL A 35 -6.91 36.73 5.96
C VAL A 35 -8.03 36.02 5.23
N GLN A 36 -8.41 36.55 4.07
CA GLN A 36 -9.32 35.86 3.18
C GLN A 36 -8.70 34.47 2.98
N PRO A 37 -9.41 33.37 3.26
CA PRO A 37 -8.86 32.06 2.97
C PRO A 37 -8.50 32.08 1.50
N LEU A 38 -7.23 31.84 1.22
CA LEU A 38 -6.68 31.63 -0.11
C LEU A 38 -7.73 30.82 -0.88
N SER A 39 -8.36 31.47 -1.86
CA SER A 39 -9.42 30.89 -2.69
C SER A 39 -8.97 29.48 -3.02
N ALA A 40 -9.72 28.51 -2.50
CA ALA A 40 -9.40 27.11 -2.53
C ALA A 40 -8.92 26.78 -3.95
N GLN A 41 -7.61 26.50 -4.05
CA GLN A 41 -7.02 25.77 -5.15
C GLN A 41 -8.01 24.66 -5.50
N PRO A 42 -8.40 24.46 -6.78
CA PRO A 42 -9.36 23.42 -7.12
C PRO A 42 -8.87 22.13 -6.49
N ALA A 43 -9.58 21.70 -5.44
CA ALA A 43 -9.37 20.42 -4.82
C ALA A 43 -9.47 19.44 -5.98
N SER A 44 -8.39 18.69 -6.19
CA SER A 44 -8.30 17.58 -7.13
C SER A 44 -9.67 16.94 -7.21
N ALA A 45 -10.33 17.08 -8.38
CA ALA A 45 -11.69 16.60 -8.53
C ALA A 45 -11.74 15.17 -7.99
N PRO A 46 -12.74 14.81 -7.16
CA PRO A 46 -12.87 13.46 -6.67
C PRO A 46 -12.84 12.53 -7.87
N SER A 47 -11.85 11.63 -7.92
CA SER A 47 -11.72 10.61 -8.96
C SER A 47 -13.09 9.95 -9.10
N ASP A 48 -13.69 10.03 -10.29
CA ASP A 48 -15.03 9.51 -10.50
C ASP A 48 -15.02 8.01 -10.10
N PRO A 49 -15.76 7.60 -9.05
CA PRO A 49 -15.83 6.20 -8.64
C PRO A 49 -16.48 5.33 -9.72
N SER A 50 -17.07 5.96 -10.74
CA SER A 50 -17.65 5.33 -11.92
C SER A 50 -16.64 5.12 -13.06
N ALA A 51 -15.42 5.66 -12.97
CA ALA A 51 -14.39 5.42 -13.99
C ALA A 51 -13.82 3.99 -13.89
N GLU A 52 -13.65 3.37 -15.05
CA GLU A 52 -13.28 1.97 -15.20
C GLU A 52 -11.92 1.67 -14.53
N PRO A 53 -11.78 0.57 -13.76
CA PRO A 53 -10.52 0.22 -13.11
C PRO A 53 -9.45 -0.16 -14.13
N ASP A 54 -8.22 0.34 -13.94
CA ASP A 54 -7.07 -0.02 -14.78
C ASP A 54 -6.67 -1.50 -14.63
N VAL A 55 -6.84 -2.06 -13.43
CA VAL A 55 -6.71 -3.50 -13.20
C VAL A 55 -7.96 -4.01 -12.51
N LEU A 56 -8.62 -4.96 -13.15
CA LEU A 56 -9.74 -5.70 -12.60
C LEU A 56 -9.36 -7.17 -12.55
N LEU A 57 -9.33 -7.74 -11.36
CA LEU A 57 -9.18 -9.16 -11.14
C LEU A 57 -10.43 -9.68 -10.42
N ASP A 58 -11.26 -10.41 -11.16
CA ASP A 58 -12.48 -11.04 -10.65
C ASP A 58 -12.31 -12.57 -10.70
N ILE A 59 -12.34 -13.19 -9.52
CA ILE A 59 -12.22 -14.63 -9.32
C ILE A 59 -13.48 -15.07 -8.58
N PRO A 60 -14.56 -15.45 -9.30
CA PRO A 60 -15.85 -15.80 -8.70
C PRO A 60 -15.82 -17.14 -7.95
N ASN A 61 -14.83 -18.00 -8.22
CA ASN A 61 -14.67 -19.30 -7.56
C ASN A 61 -13.18 -19.53 -7.25
N LEU A 62 -12.71 -18.97 -6.14
CA LEU A 62 -11.40 -19.28 -5.58
C LEU A 62 -11.54 -20.45 -4.62
N SER A 63 -10.90 -21.58 -4.93
CA SER A 63 -10.83 -22.71 -4.01
C SER A 63 -9.40 -22.90 -3.54
N VAL A 64 -9.21 -22.91 -2.23
CA VAL A 64 -7.93 -23.19 -1.57
C VAL A 64 -8.09 -24.45 -0.74
N GLU A 65 -7.19 -25.40 -0.93
CA GLU A 65 -7.26 -26.70 -0.25
C GLU A 65 -7.03 -26.57 1.25
N GLU A 66 -6.05 -25.76 1.66
CA GLU A 66 -5.74 -25.54 3.07
C GLU A 66 -5.10 -24.17 3.29
N ILE A 67 -5.55 -23.47 4.34
CA ILE A 67 -4.93 -22.26 4.86
C ILE A 67 -4.38 -22.58 6.24
N THR A 68 -3.07 -22.45 6.41
CA THR A 68 -2.41 -22.55 7.71
C THR A 68 -2.06 -21.16 8.21
N ILE A 69 -2.57 -20.78 9.37
CA ILE A 69 -2.30 -19.52 10.04
C ILE A 69 -1.57 -19.84 11.33
N GLU A 70 -0.34 -19.37 11.45
CA GLU A 70 0.47 -19.47 12.66
C GLU A 70 0.51 -18.09 13.32
N VAL A 71 -0.05 -17.99 14.52
CA VAL A 71 -0.18 -16.75 15.27
C VAL A 71 0.51 -16.92 16.60
N GLU A 72 1.46 -16.02 16.87
CA GLU A 72 2.11 -15.92 18.16
C GLU A 72 1.35 -14.94 19.06
N ASN A 73 1.38 -15.17 20.36
CA ASN A 73 0.83 -14.28 21.39
C ASN A 73 -0.66 -13.92 21.17
N LEU A 74 -1.48 -14.90 20.76
CA LEU A 74 -2.91 -14.71 20.57
C LEU A 74 -3.60 -14.41 21.91
N ARG A 75 -4.20 -13.23 22.00
CA ARG A 75 -5.00 -12.81 23.16
C ARG A 75 -6.46 -12.72 22.72
N ALA A 76 -7.31 -13.52 23.34
CA ALA A 76 -8.75 -13.52 23.08
C ALA A 76 -9.51 -13.24 24.37
N LYS A 77 -10.54 -12.41 24.29
CA LYS A 77 -11.48 -12.16 25.38
C LYS A 77 -12.83 -12.73 24.98
N ILE A 78 -13.38 -13.63 25.79
CA ILE A 78 -14.70 -14.21 25.56
C ILE A 78 -15.61 -13.73 26.69
N ALA A 79 -16.72 -13.11 26.32
CA ALA A 79 -17.80 -12.79 27.25
C ALA A 79 -19.07 -13.51 26.80
N LEU A 80 -19.63 -14.33 27.67
CA LEU A 80 -20.89 -15.02 27.47
C LEU A 80 -21.93 -14.43 28.44
N GLU A 81 -22.98 -13.85 27.88
CA GLU A 81 -24.16 -13.46 28.63
C GLU A 81 -25.35 -14.27 28.12
N ALA A 82 -25.93 -15.10 28.99
CA ALA A 82 -27.11 -15.90 28.69
C ALA A 82 -28.21 -15.60 29.70
N ARG A 83 -29.39 -15.25 29.20
CA ARG A 83 -30.58 -14.97 30.01
C ARG A 83 -31.70 -15.93 29.62
N LEU A 84 -32.19 -16.71 30.57
CA LEU A 84 -33.39 -17.53 30.45
C LEU A 84 -34.46 -16.98 31.38
N ALA A 85 -35.31 -16.11 30.81
CA ALA A 85 -36.45 -15.47 31.49
C ALA A 85 -36.14 -15.12 32.96
N ASN A 86 -36.93 -15.67 33.89
CA ASN A 86 -36.79 -15.45 35.33
C ASN A 86 -36.02 -16.58 36.04
N LEU A 87 -35.42 -17.52 35.28
CA LEU A 87 -34.85 -18.75 35.83
C LEU A 87 -33.33 -18.75 35.85
N LEU A 88 -32.69 -18.22 34.82
CA LEU A 88 -31.23 -18.23 34.73
C LEU A 88 -30.70 -16.91 34.16
N HIS A 89 -29.75 -16.33 34.89
CA HIS A 89 -28.90 -15.27 34.39
C HIS A 89 -27.46 -15.74 34.56
N LEU A 90 -26.78 -16.01 33.44
CA LEU A 90 -25.40 -16.48 33.40
C LEU A 90 -24.54 -15.41 32.72
N SER A 91 -23.57 -14.88 33.45
CA SER A 91 -22.53 -13.99 32.93
C SER A 91 -21.18 -14.63 33.20
N ALA A 92 -20.43 -14.93 32.14
CA ALA A 92 -19.10 -15.50 32.23
C ALA A 92 -18.14 -14.72 31.32
N GLY A 93 -16.99 -14.32 31.87
CA GLY A 93 -15.90 -13.72 31.13
C GLY A 93 -14.65 -14.58 31.23
N ALA A 94 -13.91 -14.74 30.14
CA ALA A 94 -12.62 -15.41 30.11
C ALA A 94 -11.63 -14.60 29.26
N ASP A 95 -10.45 -14.35 29.83
CA ASP A 95 -9.30 -13.81 29.13
C ASP A 95 -8.34 -14.96 28.82
N ILE A 96 -8.09 -15.20 27.54
CA ILE A 96 -7.27 -16.30 27.03
C ILE A 96 -6.02 -15.69 26.40
N GLY A 97 -4.85 -16.12 26.86
CA GLY A 97 -3.57 -15.84 26.21
C GLY A 97 -2.98 -17.15 25.71
N VAL A 98 -2.57 -17.20 24.44
CA VAL A 98 -1.92 -18.36 23.83
C VAL A 98 -0.66 -17.91 23.13
N ASP A 99 0.48 -18.44 23.54
CA ASP A 99 1.78 -17.98 23.02
C ASP A 99 1.99 -18.39 21.57
N ASN A 100 1.48 -19.56 21.16
CA ASN A 100 1.60 -20.07 19.80
C ASN A 100 0.33 -20.81 19.41
N VAL A 101 -0.30 -20.40 18.31
CA VAL A 101 -1.50 -21.03 17.76
C VAL A 101 -1.28 -21.35 16.30
N LYS A 102 -1.52 -22.60 15.94
CA LYS A 102 -1.58 -23.05 14.55
C LYS A 102 -3.01 -23.40 14.19
N ILE A 103 -3.59 -22.65 13.24
CA ILE A 103 -4.94 -22.84 12.74
C ILE A 103 -4.85 -23.36 11.31
N SER A 104 -5.38 -24.55 11.06
CA SER A 104 -5.52 -25.10 9.70
C SER A 104 -6.98 -25.10 9.28
N ILE A 105 -7.28 -24.39 8.19
CA ILE A 105 -8.62 -24.31 7.60
C ILE A 105 -8.57 -25.05 6.28
N LYS A 106 -9.32 -26.16 6.16
CA LYS A 106 -9.37 -26.98 4.95
C LYS A 106 -10.57 -26.64 4.09
N GLY A 107 -10.39 -26.71 2.77
CA GLY A 107 -11.45 -26.52 1.79
C GLY A 107 -12.07 -25.13 1.87
N VAL A 108 -11.29 -24.09 1.65
CA VAL A 108 -11.77 -22.71 1.64
C VAL A 108 -12.28 -22.37 0.25
N GLN A 109 -13.55 -21.99 0.15
CA GLN A 109 -14.12 -21.41 -1.07
C GLN A 109 -14.36 -19.91 -0.83
N ALA A 110 -13.85 -19.09 -1.72
CA ALA A 110 -13.93 -17.64 -1.65
C ALA A 110 -14.22 -17.04 -3.03
N GLN A 111 -14.63 -15.78 -3.03
CA GLN A 111 -14.79 -14.97 -4.23
C GLN A 111 -13.90 -13.74 -4.05
N VAL A 112 -13.08 -13.42 -5.03
CA VAL A 112 -12.11 -12.31 -4.93
C VAL A 112 -12.37 -11.32 -6.05
N LEU A 113 -12.62 -10.06 -5.70
CA LEU A 113 -12.74 -8.95 -6.63
C LEU A 113 -11.74 -7.87 -6.25
N LEU A 114 -10.66 -7.76 -7.02
CA LEU A 114 -9.63 -6.74 -6.87
C LEU A 114 -9.80 -5.69 -7.99
N LYS A 115 -10.06 -4.45 -7.57
CA LYS A 115 -10.13 -3.27 -8.43
C LYS A 115 -8.98 -2.34 -8.08
N VAL A 116 -8.07 -2.11 -9.03
CA VAL A 116 -6.95 -1.18 -8.86
C VAL A 116 -7.07 -0.06 -9.88
N ARG A 117 -6.92 1.17 -9.38
CA ARG A 117 -6.80 2.38 -10.19
C ARG A 117 -5.35 2.83 -10.16
N LEU A 118 -4.78 3.05 -11.33
CA LEU A 118 -3.39 3.42 -11.56
C LEU A 118 -3.29 4.90 -11.95
N ASP A 119 -4.13 5.75 -11.36
CA ASP A 119 -4.26 7.19 -11.66
C ASP A 119 -2.94 7.98 -11.47
N ASN A 120 -1.90 7.36 -10.87
CA ASN A 120 -0.61 7.99 -10.57
C ASN A 120 0.59 7.38 -11.31
N VAL A 121 0.42 6.36 -12.18
CA VAL A 121 1.58 5.78 -12.87
C VAL A 121 2.24 6.82 -13.78
N GLN A 122 1.45 7.68 -14.45
CA GLN A 122 1.99 8.80 -15.22
C GLN A 122 2.75 9.80 -14.33
N ALA A 123 2.21 10.18 -13.17
CA ALA A 123 2.88 11.11 -12.24
C ALA A 123 4.16 10.51 -11.63
N ILE A 124 4.19 9.19 -11.44
CA ILE A 124 5.38 8.46 -11.00
C ILE A 124 6.43 8.45 -12.12
N ILE A 125 6.06 8.15 -13.36
CA ILE A 125 6.97 8.17 -14.51
C ILE A 125 7.51 9.58 -14.76
N ASP A 126 6.66 10.61 -14.74
CA ASP A 126 7.10 12.00 -14.90
C ASP A 126 8.05 12.41 -13.77
N ARG A 127 7.78 11.99 -12.53
CA ARG A 127 8.67 12.25 -11.39
C ARG A 127 9.96 11.45 -11.43
N THR A 128 9.97 10.20 -11.91
CA THR A 128 11.21 9.44 -12.08
C THR A 128 12.05 10.00 -13.22
N LEU A 129 11.45 10.33 -14.37
CA LEU A 129 12.14 11.01 -15.47
C LEU A 129 12.68 12.37 -15.04
N THR A 130 11.92 13.15 -14.28
CA THR A 130 12.39 14.43 -13.72
C THR A 130 13.48 14.25 -12.65
N THR A 131 13.43 13.17 -11.86
CA THR A 131 14.45 12.88 -10.83
C THR A 131 15.75 12.41 -11.47
N ILE A 132 15.68 11.60 -12.53
CA ILE A 132 16.80 11.20 -13.38
C ILE A 132 17.41 12.42 -14.07
N ASP A 133 16.58 13.29 -14.66
CA ASP A 133 17.00 14.54 -15.31
C ASP A 133 17.71 15.50 -14.34
N ARG A 134 17.22 15.60 -13.10
CA ARG A 134 17.79 16.51 -12.08
C ARG A 134 18.90 15.92 -11.23
N ASN A 135 19.13 14.60 -11.29
CA ASN A 135 20.19 13.93 -10.53
C ASN A 135 20.92 12.91 -11.43
N PRO A 136 21.72 13.38 -12.40
CA PRO A 136 22.49 12.51 -13.29
C PRO A 136 23.51 11.64 -12.54
N GLU A 137 23.91 12.05 -11.33
CA GLU A 137 24.81 11.30 -10.44
C GLU A 137 24.27 9.89 -10.10
N ILE A 138 22.94 9.68 -10.18
CA ILE A 138 22.33 8.36 -9.98
C ILE A 138 22.73 7.41 -11.13
N LEU A 139 22.83 7.91 -12.37
CA LEU A 139 23.29 7.09 -13.49
C LEU A 139 24.77 6.75 -13.35
N GLU A 140 25.62 7.67 -12.90
CA GLU A 140 27.04 7.41 -12.71
C GLU A 140 27.28 6.30 -11.67
N ARG A 141 26.50 6.30 -10.57
CA ARG A 141 26.56 5.25 -9.55
C ARG A 141 26.04 3.90 -10.03
N LEU A 142 24.97 3.89 -10.83
CA LEU A 142 24.43 2.66 -11.39
C LEU A 142 25.32 2.09 -12.49
N LEU A 143 25.88 2.94 -13.36
CA LEU A 143 26.86 2.54 -14.38
C LEU A 143 28.12 1.99 -13.73
N THR A 144 28.67 2.66 -12.71
CA THR A 144 29.82 2.14 -11.95
C THR A 144 29.50 0.79 -11.28
N THR A 145 28.27 0.59 -10.78
CA THR A 145 27.86 -0.68 -10.17
C THR A 145 27.71 -1.80 -11.20
N VAL A 146 27.16 -1.48 -12.38
CA VAL A 146 27.03 -2.42 -13.50
C VAL A 146 28.39 -2.74 -14.10
N ASP A 147 29.25 -1.76 -14.34
CA ASP A 147 30.63 -1.94 -14.81
C ASP A 147 31.44 -2.78 -13.83
N ASN A 148 31.38 -2.48 -12.53
CA ASN A 148 32.04 -3.32 -11.52
C ASN A 148 31.50 -4.76 -11.52
N THR A 149 30.20 -4.96 -11.74
CA THR A 149 29.59 -6.30 -11.80
C THR A 149 30.02 -7.04 -13.07
N VAL A 150 30.05 -6.37 -14.22
CA VAL A 150 30.48 -6.94 -15.51
C VAL A 150 31.98 -7.20 -15.52
N ASP A 151 32.80 -6.32 -14.97
CA ASP A 151 34.25 -6.51 -14.82
C ASP A 151 34.58 -7.61 -13.81
N THR A 152 33.80 -7.75 -12.73
CA THR A 152 33.94 -8.86 -11.79
C THR A 152 33.56 -10.18 -12.45
N VAL A 153 32.45 -10.24 -13.20
CA VAL A 153 32.00 -11.45 -13.91
C VAL A 153 32.93 -11.81 -15.08
N GLY A 154 33.40 -10.81 -15.83
CA GLY A 154 34.38 -10.97 -16.91
C GLY A 154 35.77 -11.34 -16.39
N GLY A 155 36.16 -10.78 -15.25
CA GLY A 155 37.39 -11.10 -14.52
C GLY A 155 37.39 -12.53 -14.00
N VAL A 156 36.31 -13.00 -13.36
CA VAL A 156 36.21 -14.40 -12.93
C VAL A 156 36.13 -15.36 -14.11
N ALA A 157 35.47 -15.01 -15.22
CA ALA A 157 35.47 -15.83 -16.42
C ALA A 157 36.89 -15.94 -17.03
N ASN A 158 37.64 -14.83 -17.07
CA ASN A 158 39.00 -14.79 -17.57
C ASN A 158 40.00 -15.52 -16.65
N THR A 159 39.89 -15.35 -15.32
CA THR A 159 40.70 -16.08 -14.32
C THR A 159 40.37 -17.57 -14.26
N THR A 160 39.16 -17.97 -14.64
CA THR A 160 38.75 -19.39 -14.71
C THR A 160 39.32 -20.09 -15.95
N LEU A 161 39.55 -19.36 -17.05
CA LEU A 161 40.02 -19.91 -18.33
C LEU A 161 41.53 -19.68 -18.60
N GLN A 162 42.24 -18.98 -17.72
CA GLN A 162 43.69 -18.77 -17.84
C GLN A 162 44.47 -20.03 -17.39
N PRO A 163 45.60 -20.40 -18.04
CA PRO A 163 46.41 -21.56 -17.63
C PRO A 163 46.93 -21.37 -16.20
N GLY A 164 46.46 -22.20 -15.25
CA GLY A 164 46.71 -22.04 -13.80
C GLY A 164 45.53 -21.46 -13.00
N GLY A 165 44.41 -21.18 -13.64
CA GLY A 165 43.15 -20.78 -13.01
C GLY A 165 42.49 -21.90 -12.21
N VAL A 166 41.38 -21.57 -11.54
CA VAL A 166 40.67 -22.49 -10.63
C VAL A 166 40.24 -23.82 -11.29
N VAL A 167 40.08 -23.86 -12.62
CA VAL A 167 39.81 -25.10 -13.39
C VAL A 167 40.99 -26.06 -13.38
N ASP A 168 42.23 -25.59 -13.53
CA ASP A 168 43.43 -26.44 -13.55
C ASP A 168 43.70 -27.04 -12.17
N ASN A 169 43.53 -26.24 -11.12
CA ASN A 169 43.65 -26.69 -9.73
C ASN A 169 42.54 -27.67 -9.31
N THR A 170 41.31 -27.49 -9.78
CA THR A 170 40.21 -28.44 -9.48
C THR A 170 40.34 -29.72 -10.27
N VAL A 171 40.74 -29.68 -11.55
CA VAL A 171 40.97 -30.90 -12.36
C VAL A 171 42.18 -31.68 -11.84
N GLY A 172 43.26 -31.02 -11.44
CA GLY A 172 44.42 -31.66 -10.79
C GLY A 172 44.08 -32.32 -9.46
N THR A 173 43.29 -31.64 -8.61
CA THR A 173 42.86 -32.18 -7.31
C THR A 173 41.89 -33.35 -7.48
N VAL A 174 40.94 -33.26 -8.43
CA VAL A 174 40.02 -34.36 -8.78
C VAL A 174 40.77 -35.55 -9.37
N GLY A 175 41.80 -35.32 -10.19
CA GLY A 175 42.68 -36.37 -10.70
C GLY A 175 43.47 -37.07 -9.59
N GLN A 176 43.92 -36.34 -8.57
CA GLN A 176 44.63 -36.91 -7.41
C GLN A 176 43.70 -37.73 -6.50
N VAL A 177 42.48 -37.28 -6.23
CA VAL A 177 41.51 -38.07 -5.42
C VAL A 177 40.97 -39.29 -6.19
N ALA A 178 40.77 -39.19 -7.51
CA ALA A 178 40.42 -40.32 -8.35
C ALA A 178 41.55 -41.37 -8.37
N GLY A 179 42.82 -40.94 -8.44
CA GLY A 179 43.99 -41.83 -8.37
C GLY A 179 44.20 -42.48 -7.00
N GLN A 180 43.78 -41.83 -5.91
CA GLN A 180 43.81 -42.41 -4.56
C GLN A 180 42.69 -43.44 -4.32
N ALA A 181 41.53 -43.26 -4.94
CA ALA A 181 40.41 -44.19 -4.85
C ALA A 181 40.66 -45.52 -5.59
N THR A 182 41.42 -45.50 -6.70
CA THR A 182 41.82 -46.71 -7.44
C THR A 182 42.94 -47.50 -6.75
N ARG A 183 43.58 -46.95 -5.71
CA ARG A 183 44.70 -47.58 -5.00
C ARG A 183 44.32 -48.21 -3.65
N ARG A 184 43.03 -48.43 -3.39
CA ARG A 184 42.53 -49.17 -2.23
C ARG A 184 41.83 -50.45 -2.64
#